data_AF-A0A6D2G6N7-F1
#
_entry.id   AF-A0A6D2G6N7-F1
#
_cell.length_a   1.000
_cell.length_b   1.000
_cell.length_c   1.000
_cell.angle_alpha   90.00
_cell.angle_beta   90.00
_cell.angle_gamma   90.00
#
_symmetry.space_group_name_H-M   'P 1'
#
loop_
_entity.id
_entity.type
_entity.pdbx_description
1 polymer ?
#
loop_
_entity_poly.entity_id
_entity_poly.type
_entity_poly.pdbx_seq_one_letter_code
_entity_poly.pdbx_strand_id
1 'polypeptide(L)'
;MAKNPGAPISVFRTYEAHVMQVRPWLPKEVGEVTYIGLGMADLTAFVPYYSGLKAYPANYTMGTDKADSQSIYWKYRKLQTLTMTDYPKLAPVVKKAYAEWEAKIAKEQQEVEAEYLDMAKTNKEAADKMLNDFNLRVMSDAEKLTETLTNQLFTLRTQDIQSDIFFANAAKKD
;
A
#
# COMPACT_ATOMS: atom_id res chain seq x y z
N MET A 1 -4.22 -38.92 8.50
CA MET A 1 -4.54 -38.01 7.36
C MET A 1 -4.49 -36.59 7.87
N ALA A 2 -3.55 -35.77 7.40
CA ALA A 2 -3.58 -34.34 7.71
C ALA A 2 -4.86 -33.76 7.11
N LYS A 3 -5.75 -33.24 7.94
CA LYS A 3 -6.90 -32.44 7.50
C LYS A 3 -6.34 -31.35 6.60
N ASN A 4 -6.77 -31.30 5.34
CA ASN A 4 -6.42 -30.23 4.42
C ASN A 4 -6.99 -28.93 5.03
N PRO A 5 -6.18 -28.09 5.69
CA PRO A 5 -6.71 -26.86 6.24
C PRO A 5 -7.07 -26.01 5.02
N GLY A 6 -8.34 -25.63 4.88
CA GLY A 6 -8.81 -24.92 3.69
C GLY A 6 -7.84 -23.81 3.29
N ALA A 7 -7.52 -23.71 1.99
CA ALA A 7 -6.55 -22.73 1.52
C ALA A 7 -7.04 -21.31 1.85
N PRO A 8 -6.23 -20.48 2.54
CA PRO A 8 -6.62 -19.11 2.83
C PRO A 8 -6.73 -18.29 1.53
N ILE A 9 -7.61 -17.29 1.53
CA ILE A 9 -7.83 -16.41 0.37
C ILE A 9 -6.64 -15.46 0.19
N SER A 10 -6.20 -14.82 1.28
CA SER A 10 -5.01 -13.98 1.29
C SER A 10 -3.77 -14.85 1.50
N VAL A 11 -2.88 -14.89 0.50
CA VAL A 11 -1.67 -15.71 0.52
C VAL A 11 -0.45 -14.90 0.11
N PHE A 12 0.71 -15.25 0.66
CA PHE A 12 1.97 -14.58 0.36
C PHE A 12 2.42 -14.67 -1.12
N ARG A 13 1.86 -15.62 -1.88
CA ARG A 13 2.12 -15.79 -3.33
C ARG A 13 1.23 -14.90 -4.22
N THR A 14 0.28 -14.16 -3.65
CA THR A 14 -0.50 -13.20 -4.43
C THR A 14 0.43 -12.14 -4.99
N TYR A 15 0.32 -11.87 -6.28
CA TYR A 15 1.04 -10.77 -6.94
C TYR A 15 0.31 -9.46 -6.72
N GLU A 16 -1.00 -9.46 -6.96
CA GLU A 16 -1.88 -8.30 -6.82
C GLU A 16 -3.29 -8.76 -6.44
N ALA A 17 -4.03 -7.91 -5.74
CA ALA A 17 -5.44 -8.07 -5.42
C ALA A 17 -6.19 -6.81 -5.86
N HIS A 18 -7.25 -6.97 -6.63
CA HIS A 18 -7.94 -5.85 -7.27
C HIS A 18 -9.41 -5.79 -6.85
N VAL A 19 -9.94 -4.59 -6.64
CA VAL A 19 -11.38 -4.32 -6.54
C VAL A 19 -11.73 -3.29 -7.61
N MET A 20 -12.59 -3.66 -8.56
CA MET A 20 -13.04 -2.75 -9.61
C MET A 20 -14.44 -2.24 -9.30
N GLN A 21 -14.59 -0.92 -9.20
CA GLN A 21 -15.85 -0.24 -8.94
C GLN A 21 -16.27 0.54 -10.18
N VAL A 22 -17.50 0.31 -10.64
CA VAL A 22 -18.11 1.03 -11.75
C VAL A 22 -19.39 1.68 -11.25
N ARG A 23 -19.51 3.01 -11.42
CA ARG A 23 -20.67 3.83 -11.04
C ARG A 23 -21.25 4.50 -12.29
N PRO A 24 -22.15 3.84 -13.03
CA PRO A 24 -22.63 4.32 -14.34
C PRO A 24 -23.36 5.67 -14.33
N TRP A 25 -23.78 6.15 -13.16
CA TRP A 25 -24.44 7.45 -12.99
C TRP A 25 -23.47 8.63 -12.83
N LEU A 26 -22.15 8.38 -12.91
CA LEU A 26 -21.10 9.40 -12.88
C LEU A 26 -20.32 9.42 -14.21
N PRO A 27 -19.64 10.54 -14.55
CA PRO A 27 -18.67 10.56 -15.64
C PRO A 27 -17.60 9.49 -15.44
N LYS A 28 -17.11 8.90 -16.53
CA LYS A 28 -16.19 7.76 -16.50
C LYS A 28 -14.99 7.99 -15.59
N GLU A 29 -14.41 9.18 -15.65
CA GLU A 29 -13.17 9.55 -14.97
C GLU A 29 -13.26 9.35 -13.45
N VAL A 30 -14.38 9.75 -12.86
CA VAL A 30 -14.64 9.56 -11.43
C VAL A 30 -15.53 8.35 -11.14
N GLY A 31 -16.32 7.89 -12.10
CA GLY A 31 -17.28 6.79 -11.93
C GLY A 31 -16.62 5.41 -11.93
N GLU A 32 -15.48 5.26 -12.60
CA GLU A 32 -14.71 4.02 -12.64
C GLU A 32 -13.44 4.13 -11.81
N VAL A 33 -13.32 3.27 -10.80
CA VAL A 33 -12.17 3.23 -9.88
C VAL A 33 -11.68 1.80 -9.77
N THR A 34 -10.39 1.59 -10.01
CA THR A 34 -9.73 0.31 -9.71
C THR A 34 -8.92 0.48 -8.44
N TYR A 35 -9.18 -0.31 -7.41
CA TYR A 35 -8.35 -0.36 -6.21
C TYR A 35 -7.35 -1.50 -6.38
N ILE A 36 -6.06 -1.21 -6.29
CA ILE A 36 -5.01 -2.22 -6.44
C ILE A 36 -4.24 -2.33 -5.14
N GLY A 37 -4.20 -3.55 -4.59
CA GLY A 37 -3.32 -3.95 -3.52
C GLY A 37 -2.17 -4.81 -4.07
N LEU A 38 -0.93 -4.38 -3.86
CA LEU A 38 0.24 -5.13 -4.30
C LEU A 38 0.63 -6.21 -3.27
N GLY A 39 0.86 -7.43 -3.76
CA GLY A 39 1.23 -8.58 -2.94
C GLY A 39 0.04 -9.17 -2.16
N MET A 40 0.31 -9.59 -0.93
CA MET A 40 -0.69 -10.20 -0.05
C MET A 40 -1.76 -9.19 0.38
N ALA A 41 -3.03 -9.47 0.08
CA ALA A 41 -4.17 -8.59 0.35
C ALA A 41 -4.36 -8.21 1.82
N ASP A 42 -3.85 -9.04 2.74
CA ASP A 42 -3.94 -8.79 4.19
C ASP A 42 -2.87 -7.80 4.70
N LEU A 43 -1.83 -7.56 3.92
CA LEU A 43 -0.66 -6.75 4.27
C LEU A 43 -0.33 -5.74 3.16
N THR A 44 -1.37 -5.17 2.56
CA THR A 44 -1.23 -4.18 1.49
C THR A 44 -2.22 -3.04 1.69
N ALA A 45 -1.95 -1.91 1.04
CA ALA A 45 -2.90 -0.82 0.90
C ALA A 45 -3.62 -0.97 -0.44
N PHE A 46 -4.94 -0.84 -0.44
CA PHE A 46 -5.75 -0.76 -1.65
C PHE A 46 -5.74 0.68 -2.18
N VAL A 47 -4.80 0.95 -3.09
CA VAL A 47 -4.63 2.28 -3.69
C VAL A 47 -5.72 2.50 -4.75
N PRO A 48 -6.51 3.59 -4.71
CA PRO A 48 -7.51 3.89 -5.72
C PRO A 48 -6.88 4.52 -6.97
N TYR A 49 -7.23 3.98 -8.13
CA TYR A 49 -6.86 4.48 -9.45
C TYR A 49 -8.13 4.90 -10.17
N TYR A 50 -8.33 6.22 -10.30
CA TYR A 50 -9.42 6.75 -11.14
C TYR A 50 -9.11 6.57 -12.62
N SER A 51 -10.16 6.27 -13.39
CA SER A 51 -10.12 6.32 -14.85
C SER A 51 -9.67 7.71 -15.30
N GLY A 52 -8.73 7.80 -16.24
CA GLY A 52 -8.14 9.07 -16.70
C GLY A 52 -6.75 9.38 -16.15
N LEU A 53 -6.16 8.51 -15.33
CA LEU A 53 -4.72 8.51 -15.05
C LEU A 53 -3.94 8.47 -16.38
N LYS A 54 -3.15 9.51 -16.66
CA LYS A 54 -2.47 9.67 -17.96
C LYS A 54 -1.21 8.83 -18.08
N ALA A 55 -0.49 8.66 -16.98
CA ALA A 55 0.74 7.88 -16.93
C ALA A 55 0.99 7.37 -15.50
N TYR A 56 1.58 6.19 -15.41
CA TYR A 56 2.07 5.66 -14.14
C TYR A 56 3.44 6.27 -13.82
N PRO A 57 3.76 6.51 -12.53
CA PRO A 57 5.12 6.80 -12.10
C PRO A 57 6.08 5.70 -12.55
N ALA A 58 7.32 6.05 -12.90
CA ALA A 58 8.27 5.11 -13.50
C ALA A 58 8.52 3.85 -12.64
N ASN A 59 8.58 4.00 -11.31
CA ASN A 59 8.73 2.89 -10.38
C ASN A 59 7.55 1.90 -10.37
N TYR A 60 6.36 2.29 -10.85
CA TYR A 60 5.20 1.40 -10.98
C TYR A 60 5.26 0.53 -12.24
N THR A 61 6.11 0.88 -13.22
CA THR A 61 6.34 0.08 -14.43
C THR A 61 7.64 -0.71 -14.37
N MET A 62 8.34 -0.65 -13.23
CA MET A 62 9.56 -1.40 -12.96
C MET A 62 9.25 -2.70 -12.21
N GLY A 63 10.20 -3.63 -12.28
CA GLY A 63 10.16 -4.88 -11.53
C GLY A 63 10.80 -6.00 -12.33
N THR A 64 11.56 -6.84 -11.65
CA THR A 64 12.14 -8.06 -12.23
C THR A 64 11.95 -9.23 -11.26
N ASP A 65 12.45 -10.40 -11.62
CA ASP A 65 12.53 -11.56 -10.73
C ASP A 65 13.50 -11.36 -9.55
N LYS A 66 14.28 -10.28 -9.54
CA LYS A 66 15.23 -9.93 -8.47
C LYS A 66 14.76 -8.74 -7.67
N ALA A 67 14.93 -8.83 -6.35
CA ALA A 67 14.60 -7.75 -5.44
C ALA A 67 15.43 -6.50 -5.70
N ASP A 68 14.76 -5.36 -5.75
CA ASP A 68 15.35 -4.04 -5.90
C ASP A 68 14.69 -3.03 -4.94
N SER A 69 15.22 -1.81 -4.84
CA SER A 69 14.71 -0.75 -3.94
C SER A 69 13.93 0.33 -4.67
N GLN A 70 13.75 0.23 -5.99
CA GLN A 70 13.11 1.23 -6.83
C GLN A 70 11.67 0.82 -7.17
N SER A 71 11.45 -0.41 -7.64
CA SER A 71 10.16 -0.88 -8.11
C SER A 71 9.15 -0.94 -6.97
N ILE A 72 7.94 -0.46 -7.26
CA ILE A 72 6.86 -0.46 -6.29
C ILE A 72 6.55 -1.87 -5.81
N TYR A 73 6.58 -2.84 -6.72
CA TYR A 73 6.36 -4.25 -6.41
C TYR A 73 7.31 -4.72 -5.31
N TRP A 74 8.63 -4.52 -5.47
CA TRP A 74 9.59 -4.98 -4.47
C TRP A 74 9.55 -4.19 -3.16
N LYS A 75 9.10 -2.92 -3.16
CA LYS A 75 8.83 -2.19 -1.91
C LYS A 75 7.75 -2.87 -1.07
N TYR A 76 6.61 -3.21 -1.67
CA TYR A 76 5.55 -3.97 -0.98
C TYR A 76 6.02 -5.37 -0.57
N ARG A 77 6.71 -6.10 -1.47
CA ARG A 77 7.22 -7.45 -1.16
C ARG A 77 8.20 -7.44 0.01
N LYS A 78 9.06 -6.42 0.14
CA LYS A 78 9.99 -6.29 1.27
C LYS A 78 9.25 -6.10 2.58
N LEU A 79 8.29 -5.18 2.64
CA LEU A 79 7.46 -4.99 3.83
C LEU A 79 6.74 -6.29 4.24
N GLN A 80 6.10 -6.95 3.29
CA GLN A 80 5.37 -8.19 3.55
C GLN A 80 6.31 -9.31 4.01
N THR A 81 7.47 -9.47 3.36
CA THR A 81 8.47 -10.46 3.76
C THR A 81 8.94 -10.23 5.20
N LEU A 82 9.25 -8.99 5.55
CA LEU A 82 9.68 -8.62 6.90
C LEU A 82 8.56 -8.85 7.92
N THR A 83 7.33 -8.47 7.59
CA THR A 83 6.15 -8.70 8.44
C THR A 83 5.95 -10.19 8.74
N MET A 84 6.16 -11.04 7.75
CA MET A 84 6.01 -12.50 7.88
C MET A 84 7.08 -13.15 8.79
N THR A 85 8.17 -12.45 9.14
CA THR A 85 9.16 -12.99 10.09
C THR A 85 8.61 -13.10 11.52
N ASP A 86 7.61 -12.29 11.87
CA ASP A 86 6.88 -12.34 13.14
C ASP A 86 5.48 -11.75 12.95
N TYR A 87 4.64 -12.48 12.20
CA TYR A 87 3.31 -11.99 11.79
C TYR A 87 2.42 -11.53 12.97
N PRO A 88 2.27 -12.30 14.07
CA PRO A 88 1.41 -11.88 15.19
C PRO A 88 1.80 -10.53 15.79
N LYS A 89 3.10 -10.21 15.79
CA LYS A 89 3.62 -8.96 16.33
C LYS A 89 3.59 -7.82 15.33
N LEU A 90 4.00 -8.08 14.09
CA LEU A 90 4.26 -7.05 13.09
C LEU A 90 3.04 -6.70 12.24
N ALA A 91 2.19 -7.69 11.91
CA ALA A 91 1.02 -7.47 11.07
C ALA A 91 0.05 -6.40 11.64
N PRO A 92 -0.22 -6.34 12.96
CA PRO A 92 -1.06 -5.29 13.52
C PRO A 92 -0.57 -3.86 13.23
N VAL A 93 0.75 -3.63 13.18
CA VAL A 93 1.34 -2.32 12.88
C VAL A 93 1.01 -1.90 11.44
N VAL A 94 1.26 -2.81 10.49
CA VAL A 94 1.01 -2.59 9.07
C VAL A 94 -0.47 -2.38 8.80
N LYS A 95 -1.32 -3.29 9.32
CA LYS A 95 -2.77 -3.26 9.10
C LYS A 95 -3.40 -1.99 9.66
N LYS A 96 -2.97 -1.54 10.84
CA LYS A 96 -3.44 -0.29 11.43
C LYS A 96 -3.10 0.91 10.54
N ALA A 97 -1.84 1.03 10.14
CA ALA A 97 -1.38 2.17 9.35
C ALA A 97 -2.05 2.23 7.97
N TYR A 98 -2.20 1.10 7.29
CA TYR A 98 -2.92 1.05 6.01
C TYR A 98 -4.41 1.32 6.18
N ALA A 99 -5.08 0.78 7.20
CA ALA A 99 -6.49 1.09 7.44
C ALA A 99 -6.73 2.58 7.74
N GLU A 100 -5.85 3.22 8.52
CA GLU A 100 -5.92 4.66 8.79
C GLU A 100 -5.70 5.49 7.51
N TRP A 101 -4.75 5.09 6.68
CA TRP A 101 -4.48 5.72 5.39
C TRP A 101 -5.66 5.55 4.42
N GLU A 102 -6.17 4.33 4.24
CA GLU A 102 -7.32 4.04 3.37
C GLU A 102 -8.56 4.83 3.81
N ALA A 103 -8.84 4.91 5.11
CA ALA A 103 -9.96 5.69 5.64
C ALA A 103 -9.79 7.19 5.38
N LYS A 104 -8.55 7.70 5.42
CA LYS A 104 -8.25 9.09 5.03
C LYS A 104 -8.48 9.29 3.53
N ILE A 105 -7.92 8.43 2.68
CA ILE A 105 -8.06 8.55 1.23
C ILE A 105 -9.52 8.41 0.79
N ALA A 106 -10.31 7.54 1.42
CA ALA A 106 -11.73 7.41 1.12
C ALA A 106 -12.52 8.72 1.34
N LYS A 107 -12.11 9.55 2.31
CA LYS A 107 -12.70 10.89 2.51
C LYS A 107 -12.24 11.86 1.43
N GLU A 108 -10.94 11.90 1.15
CA GLU A 108 -10.39 12.76 0.10
C GLU A 108 -10.95 12.38 -1.30
N GLN A 109 -11.29 11.10 -1.53
CA GLN A 109 -11.98 10.64 -2.73
C GLN A 109 -13.36 11.30 -2.88
N GLN A 110 -14.14 11.43 -1.81
CA GLN A 110 -15.44 12.10 -1.88
C GLN A 110 -15.29 13.58 -2.21
N GLU A 111 -14.28 14.24 -1.63
CA GLU A 111 -13.99 15.66 -1.86
C GLU A 111 -13.53 15.91 -3.30
N VAL A 112 -12.57 15.12 -3.80
CA VAL A 112 -12.03 15.27 -5.17
C VAL A 112 -13.08 14.95 -6.23
N GLU A 113 -13.96 13.96 -5.99
CA GLU A 113 -15.06 13.64 -6.89
C GLU A 113 -16.06 14.79 -6.99
N ALA A 114 -16.43 15.39 -5.85
CA ALA A 114 -17.35 16.52 -5.83
C ALA A 114 -16.75 17.75 -6.56
N GLU A 115 -15.48 18.05 -6.31
CA GLU A 115 -14.76 19.13 -6.98
C GLU A 115 -14.65 18.88 -8.49
N TYR A 116 -14.37 17.62 -8.89
CA TYR A 116 -14.28 17.23 -10.29
C TYR A 116 -15.60 17.47 -11.02
N LEU A 117 -16.71 17.02 -10.43
CA LEU A 117 -18.05 17.18 -11.02
C LEU A 117 -18.44 18.65 -11.19
N ASP A 118 -18.01 19.53 -10.30
CA ASP A 118 -18.29 20.96 -10.42
C ASP A 118 -17.40 21.64 -11.47
N MET A 119 -16.09 21.42 -11.38
CA MET A 119 -15.10 22.02 -12.28
C MET A 119 -15.29 21.57 -13.72
N ALA A 120 -15.64 20.29 -13.95
CA ALA A 120 -15.82 19.74 -15.29
C ALA A 120 -16.96 20.40 -16.09
N LYS A 121 -17.92 21.07 -15.42
CA LYS A 121 -19.00 21.81 -16.09
C LYS A 121 -18.48 23.02 -16.87
N THR A 122 -17.37 23.61 -16.43
CA THR A 122 -16.84 24.86 -16.99
C THR A 122 -15.46 24.69 -17.59
N ASN A 123 -14.62 23.81 -17.02
CA ASN A 123 -13.27 23.55 -17.48
C ASN A 123 -12.87 22.08 -17.25
N LYS A 124 -13.19 21.23 -18.23
CA LYS A 124 -12.89 19.80 -18.19
C LYS A 124 -11.39 19.49 -18.12
N GLU A 125 -10.57 20.25 -18.84
CA GLU A 125 -9.12 20.03 -18.86
C GLU A 125 -8.48 20.28 -17.48
N ALA A 126 -8.91 21.34 -16.78
CA ALA A 126 -8.48 21.60 -15.42
C ALA A 126 -8.95 20.51 -14.44
N ALA A 127 -10.20 20.04 -14.57
CA ALA A 127 -10.73 18.97 -13.75
C ALA A 127 -9.94 17.66 -13.95
N ASP A 128 -9.64 17.30 -15.20
CA ASP A 128 -8.83 16.11 -15.52
C ASP A 128 -7.41 16.22 -14.98
N LYS A 129 -6.81 17.42 -15.04
CA LYS A 129 -5.50 17.65 -14.45
C LYS A 129 -5.53 17.46 -12.93
N MET A 130 -6.52 18.03 -12.25
CA MET A 130 -6.68 17.92 -10.80
C MET A 130 -6.88 16.47 -10.36
N LEU A 131 -7.71 15.69 -11.06
CA LEU A 131 -7.90 14.26 -10.79
C LEU A 131 -6.62 13.45 -11.02
N ASN A 132 -5.86 13.76 -12.07
CA ASN A 132 -4.58 13.12 -12.33
C ASN A 132 -3.55 13.45 -11.24
N ASP A 133 -3.47 14.71 -10.80
CA ASP A 133 -2.60 15.13 -9.69
C ASP A 133 -2.98 14.39 -8.39
N PHE A 134 -4.28 14.22 -8.13
CA PHE A 134 -4.77 13.40 -7.01
C PHE A 134 -4.28 11.95 -7.09
N ASN A 135 -4.48 11.27 -8.23
CA ASN A 135 -4.01 9.90 -8.42
C ASN A 135 -2.50 9.78 -8.13
N LEU A 136 -1.67 10.65 -8.74
CA LEU A 136 -0.21 10.60 -8.59
C LEU A 136 0.23 10.84 -7.14
N ARG A 137 -0.42 11.78 -6.43
CA ARG A 137 -0.16 12.02 -5.01
C ARG A 137 -0.51 10.80 -4.17
N VAL A 138 -1.70 10.23 -4.33
CA VAL A 138 -2.15 9.05 -3.57
C VAL A 138 -1.21 7.86 -3.78
N MET A 139 -0.79 7.62 -5.02
CA MET A 139 0.21 6.59 -5.34
C MET A 139 1.55 6.84 -4.64
N SER A 140 2.02 8.09 -4.60
CA SER A 140 3.26 8.46 -3.90
C SER A 140 3.12 8.34 -2.37
N ASP A 141 1.98 8.70 -1.80
CA ASP A 141 1.72 8.61 -0.37
C ASP A 141 1.70 7.14 0.10
N ALA A 142 1.06 6.25 -0.67
CA ALA A 142 1.05 4.80 -0.38
C ALA A 142 2.46 4.20 -0.42
N GLU A 143 3.26 4.59 -1.42
CA GLU A 143 4.66 4.19 -1.53
C GLU A 143 5.48 4.63 -0.31
N LYS A 144 5.43 5.91 0.04
CA LYS A 144 6.15 6.47 1.20
C LYS A 144 5.74 5.81 2.50
N LEU A 145 4.44 5.54 2.67
CA LEU A 145 3.93 4.83 3.84
C LEU A 145 4.51 3.41 3.92
N THR A 146 4.57 2.71 2.80
CA THR A 146 5.16 1.36 2.71
C THR A 146 6.64 1.34 3.07
N GLU A 147 7.41 2.33 2.60
CA GLU A 147 8.83 2.48 2.97
C GLU A 147 9.00 2.83 4.45
N THR A 148 8.16 3.73 4.97
CA THR A 148 8.17 4.13 6.38
C THR A 148 7.88 2.93 7.28
N LEU A 149 6.85 2.15 6.96
CA LEU A 149 6.51 0.92 7.68
C LEU A 149 7.65 -0.08 7.62
N THR A 150 8.29 -0.24 6.45
CA THR A 150 9.43 -1.16 6.31
C THR A 150 10.56 -0.79 7.29
N ASN A 151 10.92 0.50 7.35
CA ASN A 151 11.94 0.98 8.27
C ASN A 151 11.52 0.83 9.74
N GLN A 152 10.26 1.14 10.07
CA GLN A 152 9.72 0.94 11.42
C GLN A 152 9.80 -0.52 11.85
N LEU A 153 9.45 -1.46 10.97
CA LEU A 153 9.53 -2.88 11.27
C LEU A 153 10.97 -3.35 11.43
N PHE A 154 11.91 -2.82 10.65
CA PHE A 154 13.34 -3.09 10.84
C PHE A 154 13.83 -2.61 12.21
N THR A 155 13.41 -1.43 12.66
CA THR A 155 13.72 -0.93 14.01
C THR A 155 13.19 -1.89 15.08
N LEU A 156 11.93 -2.32 14.98
CA LEU A 156 11.33 -3.27 15.92
C LEU A 156 12.09 -4.60 15.95
N ARG A 157 12.40 -5.16 14.77
CA ARG A 157 13.16 -6.42 14.69
C ARG A 157 14.59 -6.30 15.17
N THR A 158 15.22 -5.14 15.02
CA THR A 158 16.55 -4.88 15.56
C THR A 158 16.53 -4.88 17.09
N GLN A 159 15.51 -4.25 17.70
CA GLN A 159 15.32 -4.26 19.16
C GLN A 159 15.06 -5.67 19.69
N ASP A 160 14.27 -6.46 18.97
CA ASP A 160 14.00 -7.87 19.31
C ASP A 160 15.29 -8.68 19.34
N ILE A 161 16.06 -8.63 18.25
CA ILE A 161 17.32 -9.36 18.12
C ILE A 161 18.34 -8.90 19.16
N GLN A 162 18.43 -7.59 19.44
CA GLN A 162 19.32 -7.08 20.48
C GLN A 162 18.94 -7.60 21.87
N SER A 163 17.64 -7.74 22.14
CA SER A 163 17.14 -8.28 23.40
C SER A 163 17.42 -9.79 23.52
N ASP A 164 17.31 -10.52 22.41
CA ASP A 164 17.57 -11.96 22.36
C ASP A 164 19.06 -12.30 22.48
N ILE A 165 19.94 -11.47 21.92
CA ILE A 165 21.40 -11.63 21.93
C ILE A 165 22.05 -10.75 23.03
N PHE A 166 21.34 -10.53 24.14
CA PHE A 166 21.85 -9.70 25.23
C PHE A 166 23.15 -10.28 25.83
N PHE A 167 24.27 -9.60 25.61
CA PHE A 167 25.52 -9.85 26.33
C PHE A 167 25.55 -8.97 27.58
N ALA A 168 25.37 -9.58 28.75
CA ALA A 168 25.69 -8.89 30.01
C ALA A 168 27.19 -8.59 30.01
N ASN A 169 27.58 -7.32 30.14
CA ASN A 169 28.98 -6.98 30.41
C ASN A 169 29.36 -7.60 31.76
N ALA A 170 30.04 -8.74 31.73
CA ALA A 170 30.71 -9.32 32.89
C ALA A 170 31.97 -8.51 33.17
N ALA A 171 31.81 -7.37 33.82
CA ALA A 171 32.91 -6.69 34.48
C ALA A 171 32.40 -6.18 35.84
N LYS A 172 32.43 -7.08 36.82
CA LYS A 172 32.71 -6.68 38.21
C LYS A 172 34.03 -5.89 38.15
N LYS A 173 33.95 -4.59 38.36
CA LYS A 173 35.10 -3.82 38.82
C LYS A 173 35.19 -4.06 40.32
N ASP A 174 36.09 -4.97 40.71
CA ASP A 174 36.70 -4.93 42.04
C ASP A 174 37.52 -3.63 42.18
#